data_AF-A0A2V7K9D6-F1
#
_entry.id   AF-A0A2V7K9D6-F1
#
_cell.length_a   1.000
_cell.length_b   1.000
_cell.length_c   1.000
_cell.angle_alpha   90.00
_cell.angle_beta   90.00
_cell.angle_gamma   90.00
#
_symmetry.space_group_name_H-M   'P 1'
#
loop_
_entity.id
_entity.type
_entity.pdbx_description
1 polymer ?
#
loop_
_entity_poly.entity_id
_entity_poly.type
_entity_poly.pdbx_seq_one_letter_code
_entity_poly.pdbx_strand_id
1 'polypeptide(L)'
;VGDDSLLYVVDRGTPGAADGKLSIVDPAAKSEIVVINGLGESPGAAAFHPSGRLLISSLTEGILEVYTPTRSLTLGPGNGVKPGGHGVSGVAVDLRGRVYAVDQGACAAAGTVHVLSAPPDYHEFQTVTVGVCPATAAVAATP
;
A
#
# COMPACT_ATOMS: atom_id res chain seq x y z
N VAL A 1 7.32 -9.33 4.50
CA VAL A 1 6.82 -10.61 5.07
C VAL A 1 5.69 -10.23 6.02
N GLY A 2 4.54 -10.87 5.90
CA GLY A 2 3.41 -10.61 6.79
C GLY A 2 3.57 -11.32 8.13
N ASP A 3 2.69 -11.00 9.08
CA ASP A 3 2.65 -11.68 10.38
C ASP A 3 2.25 -13.16 10.27
N ASP A 4 1.69 -13.54 9.12
CA ASP A 4 1.39 -14.92 8.72
C ASP A 4 2.61 -15.67 8.16
N SER A 5 3.81 -15.09 8.24
CA SER A 5 5.07 -15.63 7.71
C SER A 5 5.09 -15.81 6.18
N LEU A 6 4.11 -15.27 5.45
CA LEU A 6 4.09 -15.32 3.99
C LEU A 6 4.87 -14.13 3.40
N LEU A 7 5.46 -14.37 2.24
CA LEU A 7 6.10 -13.34 1.44
C LEU A 7 5.09 -12.82 0.41
N TYR A 8 4.96 -11.50 0.36
CA TYR A 8 4.09 -10.76 -0.54
C TYR A 8 4.95 -10.01 -1.55
N VAL A 9 4.80 -10.34 -2.83
CA VAL A 9 5.60 -9.74 -3.92
C VAL A 9 4.66 -9.02 -4.86
N VAL A 10 4.77 -7.69 -4.89
CA VAL A 10 4.04 -6.85 -5.83
C VAL A 10 4.81 -6.78 -7.14
N ASP A 11 4.17 -7.20 -8.22
CA ASP A 11 4.66 -7.03 -9.58
C ASP A 11 4.00 -5.78 -10.18
N ARG A 12 4.83 -4.86 -10.69
CA ARG A 12 4.37 -3.61 -11.31
C ARG A 12 3.66 -3.83 -12.64
N GLY A 13 3.85 -5.00 -13.25
CA GLY A 13 3.34 -5.30 -14.57
C GLY A 13 4.11 -4.56 -15.67
N THR A 14 3.52 -4.58 -16.86
CA THR A 14 4.02 -3.95 -18.07
C THR A 14 3.50 -2.50 -18.13
N PRO A 15 4.36 -1.51 -18.44
CA PRO A 15 3.93 -0.13 -18.58
C PRO A 15 2.78 0.03 -19.61
N GLY A 16 1.68 0.62 -19.18
CA GLY A 16 0.47 0.90 -19.96
C GLY A 16 -0.50 -0.28 -20.10
N ALA A 17 -0.22 -1.45 -19.51
CA ALA A 17 -1.06 -2.64 -19.64
C ALA A 17 -2.04 -2.86 -18.47
N ALA A 18 -1.86 -2.16 -17.35
CA ALA A 18 -2.63 -2.34 -16.13
C ALA A 18 -2.72 -3.79 -15.63
N ASP A 19 -1.65 -4.57 -15.84
CA ASP A 19 -1.54 -6.01 -15.51
C ASP A 19 -0.77 -6.28 -14.21
N GLY A 20 -0.65 -5.27 -13.33
CA GLY A 20 -0.05 -5.41 -12.01
C GLY A 20 -0.75 -6.47 -11.16
N LYS A 21 0.04 -7.19 -10.36
CA LYS A 21 -0.43 -8.37 -9.60
C LYS A 21 0.35 -8.55 -8.30
N LEU A 22 -0.22 -9.35 -7.39
CA LEU A 22 0.40 -9.76 -6.14
C LEU A 22 0.64 -11.27 -6.15
N SER A 23 1.88 -11.67 -5.97
CA SER A 23 2.26 -13.05 -5.68
C SER A 23 2.35 -13.26 -4.17
N ILE A 24 1.67 -14.29 -3.67
CA ILE A 24 1.78 -14.75 -2.28
C ILE A 24 2.61 -16.04 -2.31
N VAL A 25 3.74 -15.99 -1.63
CA VAL A 25 4.74 -17.05 -1.62
C VAL A 25 4.86 -17.61 -0.21
N ASP A 26 4.85 -18.93 -0.10
CA ASP A 26 5.24 -19.65 1.11
C ASP A 26 6.76 -19.93 1.03
N PRO A 27 7.59 -19.24 1.82
CA PRO A 27 9.04 -19.44 1.77
C PRO A 27 9.47 -20.81 2.29
N ALA A 28 8.71 -21.43 3.19
CA ALA A 28 9.02 -22.76 3.73
C ALA A 28 8.73 -23.84 2.69
N ALA A 29 7.60 -23.74 1.98
CA ALA A 29 7.26 -24.62 0.86
C ALA A 29 8.04 -24.30 -0.43
N LYS A 30 8.70 -23.13 -0.48
CA LYS A 30 9.46 -22.62 -1.65
C LYS A 30 8.59 -22.52 -2.90
N SER A 31 7.34 -22.09 -2.73
CA SER A 31 6.35 -22.05 -3.80
C SER A 31 5.51 -20.77 -3.75
N GLU A 32 5.20 -20.23 -4.93
CA GLU A 32 4.09 -19.30 -5.10
C GLU A 32 2.78 -20.08 -4.93
N ILE A 33 1.99 -19.70 -3.92
CA ILE A 33 0.76 -20.42 -3.57
C ILE A 33 -0.49 -19.72 -4.12
N VAL A 34 -0.43 -18.41 -4.36
CA VAL A 34 -1.53 -17.63 -4.96
C VAL A 34 -0.99 -16.45 -5.77
N VAL A 35 -1.66 -16.16 -6.88
CA VAL A 35 -1.53 -14.91 -7.63
C VAL A 35 -2.86 -14.17 -7.56
N ILE A 36 -2.84 -12.92 -7.12
CA ILE A 36 -3.99 -12.01 -7.17
C ILE A 36 -3.73 -11.01 -8.30
N ASN A 37 -4.55 -11.09 -9.34
CA ASN A 37 -4.50 -10.17 -10.47
C ASN A 37 -5.35 -8.93 -10.21
N GLY A 38 -5.13 -7.87 -10.99
CA GLY A 38 -6.00 -6.69 -10.99
C GLY A 38 -5.56 -5.59 -10.04
N LEU A 39 -4.27 -5.52 -9.69
CA LEU A 39 -3.72 -4.33 -9.00
C LEU A 39 -3.62 -3.10 -9.92
N GLY A 40 -3.86 -3.28 -11.22
CA GLY A 40 -3.88 -2.20 -12.19
C GLY A 40 -2.49 -1.75 -12.60
N GLU A 41 -2.37 -0.46 -12.91
CA GLU A 41 -1.16 0.12 -13.48
C GLU A 41 -0.11 0.43 -12.39
N SER A 42 1.09 -0.14 -12.54
CA SER A 42 2.28 0.19 -11.74
C SER A 42 2.03 0.28 -10.22
N PRO A 43 1.46 -0.76 -9.57
CA PRO A 43 1.33 -0.78 -8.12
C PRO A 43 2.71 -0.60 -7.44
N GLY A 44 2.70 0.04 -6.29
CA GLY A 44 3.88 0.49 -5.56
C GLY A 44 4.28 -0.43 -4.40
N ALA A 45 4.86 0.19 -3.37
CA ALA A 45 5.30 -0.50 -2.18
C ALA A 45 4.12 -1.05 -1.38
N ALA A 46 4.33 -2.17 -0.70
CA ALA A 46 3.32 -2.80 0.13
C ALA A 46 3.70 -2.77 1.61
N ALA A 47 2.71 -2.59 2.49
CA ALA A 47 2.84 -2.70 3.94
C ALA A 47 1.78 -3.66 4.49
N PHE A 48 2.21 -4.60 5.33
CA PHE A 48 1.29 -5.48 6.04
C PHE A 48 0.73 -4.76 7.26
N HIS A 49 -0.60 -4.79 7.41
CA HIS A 49 -1.30 -4.23 8.55
C HIS A 49 -1.80 -5.36 9.47
N PRO A 50 -1.70 -5.22 10.81
CA PRO A 50 -2.12 -6.26 11.77
C PRO A 50 -3.58 -6.72 11.67
N SER A 51 -4.45 -5.97 10.97
CA SER A 51 -5.83 -6.38 10.66
C SER A 51 -5.94 -7.45 9.56
N GLY A 52 -4.82 -8.03 9.11
CA GLY A 52 -4.76 -8.99 8.01
C GLY A 52 -4.97 -8.33 6.65
N ARG A 53 -4.62 -7.04 6.52
CA ARG A 53 -4.68 -6.32 5.25
C ARG A 53 -3.28 -6.09 4.73
N LEU A 54 -3.06 -6.34 3.44
CA LEU A 54 -1.89 -5.84 2.73
C LEU A 54 -2.29 -4.56 2.01
N LEU A 55 -1.67 -3.46 2.40
CA LEU A 55 -1.86 -2.14 1.80
C LEU A 55 -0.82 -1.96 0.70
N ILE A 56 -1.23 -1.52 -0.47
CA ILE A 56 -0.32 -1.35 -1.62
C ILE A 56 -0.49 0.08 -2.14
N SER A 57 0.60 0.83 -2.23
CA SER A 57 0.56 2.19 -2.75
C SER A 57 0.31 2.20 -4.26
N SER A 58 -0.29 3.27 -4.77
CA SER A 58 -0.50 3.52 -6.20
C SER A 58 -0.58 5.02 -6.44
N LEU A 59 0.23 5.50 -7.38
CA LEU A 59 0.25 6.92 -7.76
C LEU A 59 -1.04 7.38 -8.44
N THR A 60 -1.87 6.46 -8.93
CA THR A 60 -3.15 6.77 -9.59
C THR A 60 -4.35 6.35 -8.76
N GLU A 61 -4.24 5.23 -8.04
CA GLU A 61 -5.36 4.64 -7.31
C GLU A 61 -5.34 4.93 -5.80
N GLY A 62 -4.25 5.49 -5.27
CA GLY A 62 -4.10 5.72 -3.84
C GLY A 62 -3.68 4.44 -3.12
N ILE A 63 -4.39 4.05 -2.07
CA ILE A 63 -4.14 2.80 -1.33
C ILE A 63 -5.05 1.71 -1.90
N LEU A 64 -4.45 0.68 -2.48
CA LEU A 64 -5.09 -0.58 -2.80
C LEU A 64 -5.02 -1.53 -1.60
N GLU A 65 -5.95 -2.46 -1.50
CA GLU A 65 -6.05 -3.36 -0.35
C GLU A 65 -6.34 -4.79 -0.77
N VAL A 66 -5.52 -5.72 -0.25
CA VAL A 66 -5.80 -7.15 -0.27
C VAL A 66 -6.10 -7.62 1.15
N TYR A 67 -7.23 -8.30 1.34
CA TYR A 67 -7.51 -9.03 2.57
C TYR A 67 -6.82 -10.40 2.52
N THR A 68 -5.81 -10.58 3.35
CA THR A 68 -4.90 -11.73 3.28
C THR A 68 -5.52 -13.06 3.75
N PRO A 69 -6.42 -13.12 4.76
CA PRO A 69 -7.06 -14.37 5.18
C PRO A 69 -7.86 -15.06 4.08
N THR A 70 -8.55 -14.29 3.25
CA THR A 70 -9.32 -14.81 2.09
C THR A 70 -8.61 -14.59 0.76
N ARG A 71 -7.42 -13.98 0.77
CA ARG A 71 -6.59 -13.70 -0.40
C ARG A 71 -7.37 -12.99 -1.51
N SER A 72 -8.11 -11.97 -1.13
CA SER A 72 -9.04 -11.25 -2.00
C SER A 72 -8.68 -9.77 -2.10
N LEU A 73 -8.68 -9.24 -3.32
CA LEU A 73 -8.59 -7.80 -3.56
C LEU A 73 -9.88 -7.13 -3.05
N THR A 74 -9.78 -6.38 -1.96
CA THR A 74 -10.92 -5.68 -1.34
C THR A 74 -11.05 -4.25 -1.83
N LEU A 75 -9.92 -3.57 -2.09
CA LEU A 75 -9.88 -2.27 -2.76
C LEU A 75 -8.96 -2.37 -3.97
N GLY A 76 -9.56 -2.40 -5.15
CA GLY A 76 -8.85 -2.39 -6.44
C GLY A 76 -8.88 -1.02 -7.13
N PRO A 77 -8.32 -0.94 -8.35
CA PRO A 77 -8.41 0.26 -9.18
C PRO A 77 -9.84 0.81 -9.29
N GLY A 78 -9.98 2.13 -9.27
CA GLY A 78 -11.26 2.84 -9.23
C GLY A 78 -11.90 2.92 -7.84
N ASN A 79 -11.47 2.10 -6.88
CA ASN A 79 -12.01 2.07 -5.51
C ASN A 79 -10.94 2.24 -4.43
N GLY A 80 -9.69 2.51 -4.79
CA GLY A 80 -8.61 2.73 -3.83
C GLY A 80 -8.84 3.98 -2.97
N VAL A 81 -8.25 3.98 -1.77
CA VAL A 81 -8.36 5.12 -0.84
C VAL A 81 -7.43 6.23 -1.30
N LYS A 82 -7.98 7.42 -1.56
CA LYS A 82 -7.24 8.60 -2.01
C LYS A 82 -7.30 9.71 -0.97
N PRO A 83 -6.43 9.70 0.06
CA PRO A 83 -6.32 10.82 0.99
C PRO A 83 -6.08 12.12 0.24
N GLY A 84 -6.81 13.18 0.58
CA GLY A 84 -6.77 14.44 -0.16
C GLY A 84 -7.20 14.37 -1.63
N GLY A 85 -7.73 13.24 -2.12
CA GLY A 85 -8.05 13.01 -3.52
C GLY A 85 -6.84 12.67 -4.41
N HIS A 86 -5.67 12.43 -3.81
CA HIS A 86 -4.42 12.18 -4.54
C HIS A 86 -4.00 10.69 -4.48
N GLY A 87 -3.08 10.33 -5.36
CA GLY A 87 -2.42 9.03 -5.33
C GLY A 87 -1.39 8.95 -4.21
N VAL A 88 -0.92 7.73 -3.94
CA VAL A 88 0.00 7.43 -2.85
C VAL A 88 1.29 6.84 -3.44
N SER A 89 2.42 7.47 -3.19
CA SER A 89 3.74 7.00 -3.64
C SER A 89 4.28 5.89 -2.73
N GLY A 90 4.04 5.98 -1.43
CA GLY A 90 4.44 4.98 -0.46
C GLY A 90 3.49 4.89 0.73
N VAL A 91 3.48 3.73 1.39
CA VAL A 91 2.65 3.46 2.57
C VAL A 91 3.50 2.84 3.67
N ALA A 92 3.26 3.24 4.92
CA ALA A 92 3.83 2.62 6.11
C ALA A 92 2.77 2.45 7.20
N VAL A 93 2.96 1.48 8.09
CA VAL A 93 2.04 1.16 9.18
C VAL A 93 2.80 1.10 10.50
N ASP A 94 2.36 1.84 11.51
CA ASP A 94 2.98 1.79 12.85
C ASP A 94 2.39 0.70 13.76
N LEU A 95 3.00 0.52 14.93
CA LEU A 95 2.56 -0.47 15.92
C LEU A 95 1.16 -0.23 16.50
N ARG A 96 0.58 0.96 16.29
CA ARG A 96 -0.80 1.29 16.69
C ARG A 96 -1.80 1.04 15.55
N GLY A 97 -1.34 0.55 14.40
CA GLY A 97 -2.16 0.34 13.21
C GLY A 97 -2.49 1.63 12.45
N ARG A 98 -1.79 2.74 12.71
CA ARG A 98 -1.98 3.96 11.91
C ARG A 98 -1.29 3.79 10.57
N VAL A 99 -1.95 4.29 9.53
CA VAL A 99 -1.45 4.24 8.15
C VAL A 99 -0.87 5.59 7.79
N TYR A 100 0.34 5.61 7.25
CA TYR A 100 1.03 6.79 6.75
C TYR A 100 1.09 6.70 5.23
N ALA A 101 0.25 7.48 4.56
CA ALA A 101 0.17 7.52 3.11
C ALA A 101 0.95 8.74 2.58
N VAL A 102 1.98 8.49 1.78
CA VAL A 102 2.82 9.54 1.21
C VAL A 102 2.20 10.00 -0.11
N ASP A 103 1.80 11.26 -0.15
CA ASP A 103 1.46 11.97 -1.37
C ASP A 103 2.67 12.79 -1.84
N GLN A 104 3.20 12.42 -3.01
CA GLN A 104 4.35 13.10 -3.60
C GLN A 104 4.00 14.43 -4.29
N GLY A 105 2.71 14.72 -4.45
CA GLY A 105 2.18 15.82 -5.22
C GLY A 105 2.66 15.80 -6.67
N ALA A 106 2.76 16.97 -7.29
CA ALA A 106 3.28 17.13 -8.64
C ALA A 106 4.82 17.10 -8.72
N CYS A 107 5.53 16.77 -7.64
CA CYS A 107 7.00 16.85 -7.54
C CYS A 107 7.61 18.23 -7.86
N ALA A 108 6.81 19.30 -7.85
CA ALA A 108 7.24 20.69 -8.02
C ALA A 108 7.16 21.51 -6.72
N ALA A 109 6.52 20.96 -5.69
CA ALA A 109 6.33 21.57 -4.38
C ALA A 109 6.45 20.50 -3.29
N ALA A 110 6.37 20.94 -2.03
CA ALA A 110 6.32 20.05 -0.88
C ALA A 110 5.18 19.03 -1.02
N GLY A 111 5.48 17.76 -0.75
CA GLY A 111 4.47 16.71 -0.64
C GLY A 111 3.84 16.66 0.75
N THR A 112 2.93 15.72 0.92
CA THR A 112 2.16 15.55 2.16
C THR A 112 2.21 14.10 2.61
N VAL A 113 2.32 13.88 3.92
CA VAL A 113 2.02 12.57 4.52
C VAL A 113 0.67 12.68 5.20
N HIS A 114 -0.27 11.83 4.78
CA HIS A 114 -1.58 11.68 5.39
C HIS A 114 -1.52 10.60 6.44
N VAL A 115 -1.92 10.91 7.68
CA VAL A 115 -1.97 9.99 8.80
C VAL A 115 -3.41 9.55 8.99
N LEU A 116 -3.67 8.27 8.76
CA LEU A 116 -5.00 7.67 8.71
C LEU A 116 -5.20 6.67 9.84
N SER A 117 -6.46 6.43 10.17
CA SER A 117 -6.89 5.32 11.01
C SER A 117 -6.62 3.97 10.33
N ALA A 118 -6.67 2.92 11.14
CA ALA A 118 -6.57 1.56 10.64
C ALA A 118 -7.66 1.26 9.59
N PRO A 119 -7.40 0.35 8.64
CA PRO A 119 -8.43 -0.22 7.78
C PRO A 119 -9.55 -0.88 8.60
N PRO A 120 -10.80 -0.88 8.12
CA PRO A 120 -11.20 -0.50 6.76
C PRO A 120 -11.60 0.97 6.59
N ASP A 121 -11.56 1.79 7.64
CA ASP A 121 -12.22 3.09 7.64
C ASP A 121 -11.36 4.25 7.10
N TYR A 122 -10.03 4.18 7.29
CA TYR A 122 -9.06 5.17 6.80
C TYR A 122 -9.40 6.64 7.11
N HIS A 123 -10.00 6.93 8.27
CA HIS A 123 -10.27 8.29 8.69
C HIS A 123 -8.97 9.08 8.84
N GLU A 124 -8.88 10.23 8.17
CA GLU A 124 -7.72 11.10 8.25
C GLU A 124 -7.69 11.85 9.58
N PHE A 125 -6.59 11.72 10.32
CA PHE A 125 -6.37 12.44 11.58
C PHE A 125 -5.60 13.73 11.38
N GLN A 126 -4.57 13.66 10.53
CA GLN A 126 -3.57 14.70 10.40
C GLN A 126 -2.88 14.61 9.04
N THR A 127 -2.49 15.77 8.53
CA THR A 127 -1.54 15.90 7.41
C THR A 127 -0.23 16.49 7.89
N VAL A 128 0.86 16.06 7.27
CA VAL A 128 2.22 16.56 7.55
C VAL A 128 2.87 16.97 6.24
N THR A 129 3.19 18.25 6.09
CA THR A 129 3.97 18.73 4.95
C THR A 129 5.42 18.25 5.08
N VAL A 130 5.96 17.70 4.00
CA VAL A 130 7.32 17.16 3.95
C VAL A 130 8.10 17.78 2.78
N GLY A 131 9.26 17.22 2.43
CA GLY A 131 10.08 17.69 1.32
C GLY A 131 9.38 17.61 -0.05
N VAL A 132 10.08 18.02 -1.09
CA VAL A 132 9.60 17.93 -2.48
C VAL A 132 9.71 16.49 -2.98
N CYS A 133 8.66 15.99 -3.65
CA CYS A 133 8.62 14.67 -4.27
C CYS A 133 8.96 13.49 -3.32
N PRO A 134 8.31 13.37 -2.15
CA PRO A 134 8.56 12.26 -1.23
C PRO A 134 8.10 10.93 -1.84
N ALA A 135 8.99 9.93 -1.84
CA ALA A 135 8.74 8.67 -2.54
C ALA A 135 8.24 7.52 -1.65
N THR A 136 8.63 7.50 -0.37
CA THR A 136 8.33 6.38 0.53
C THR A 136 8.31 6.83 1.99
N ALA A 137 7.74 6.00 2.85
CA ALA A 137 7.77 6.14 4.29
C ALA A 137 8.30 4.87 4.93
N ALA A 138 9.00 5.03 6.04
CA ALA A 138 9.37 3.95 6.93
C ALA A 138 9.04 4.42 8.35
N VAL A 139 8.54 3.51 9.18
CA VAL A 139 8.32 3.76 10.60
C VAL A 139 9.26 2.89 11.40
N ALA A 140 9.86 3.48 12.43
CA ALA A 140 10.65 2.76 13.42
C ALA A 140 9.85 2.65 14.71
N ALA A 141 9.83 1.46 15.30
CA ALA A 141 9.41 1.29 16.68
C ALA A 141 10.58 1.69 17.59
N THR A 142 10.33 2.55 18.57
CA THR A 142 11.23 2.66 19.73
C THR A 142 10.82 1.55 20.71
N PRO A 143 11.78 0.74 21.21
CA PRO A 143 11.51 -0.32 22.18
C PRO A 143 10.88 0.19 23.49
#